data_AF-A0A833H035-F1
#
_entry.id   AF-A0A833H035-F1
#
_cell.length_a   1.000
_cell.length_b   1.000
_cell.length_c   1.000
_cell.angle_alpha   90.00
_cell.angle_beta   90.00
_cell.angle_gamma   90.00
#
_symmetry.space_group_name_H-M   'P 1'
#
loop_
_entity.id
_entity.type
_entity.pdbx_description
1 polymer ?
#
loop_
_entity_poly.entity_id
_entity_poly.type
_entity_poly.pdbx_seq_one_letter_code
_entity_poly.pdbx_strand_id
1 'polypeptide(L)'
;MTDSEVLMIQHDTVLSFEHEGIRIEGRFVSRSRRGLTVEMIAPYRGYTASSSISIFAAAFNDLSGEQGVTVARSELIDLFHRLKQIEQNREIYKKALNSYRQALQPILQEEHRLQQQISDAKRRMKAGEISPVEYQRCVAPIKRQIMQLQLREEQIFDRHVNRRTGQPIQISYYFREQLLRFVQDAGMR
;
A
#
# COMPACT_ATOMS: atom_id res chain seq x y z
N MET A 1 -22.01 -25.52 9.29
CA MET A 1 -22.77 -24.45 9.98
C MET A 1 -22.03 -24.15 11.26
N THR A 2 -21.28 -23.05 11.28
CA THR A 2 -20.65 -22.51 12.49
C THR A 2 -21.02 -21.04 12.53
N ASP A 3 -21.86 -20.71 13.50
CA ASP A 3 -22.27 -19.35 13.82
C ASP A 3 -21.03 -18.51 14.11
N SER A 4 -20.78 -17.51 13.26
CA SER A 4 -19.81 -16.45 13.54
C SER A 4 -20.51 -15.38 14.35
N GLU A 5 -20.34 -15.37 15.67
CA GLU A 5 -20.73 -14.23 16.49
C GLU A 5 -19.85 -13.02 16.11
N VAL A 6 -20.41 -12.12 15.31
CA VAL A 6 -19.84 -10.79 15.09
C VAL A 6 -20.22 -9.93 16.29
N LEU A 7 -19.32 -9.83 17.26
CA LEU A 7 -19.49 -8.91 18.38
C LEU A 7 -19.26 -7.48 17.89
N MET A 8 -20.34 -6.84 17.41
CA MET A 8 -20.35 -5.41 17.10
C MET A 8 -20.51 -4.63 18.39
N ILE A 9 -19.39 -4.27 19.04
CA ILE A 9 -19.42 -3.32 20.15
C ILE A 9 -19.63 -1.93 19.54
N GLN A 10 -20.87 -1.43 19.66
CA GLN A 10 -21.23 -0.06 19.32
C GLN A 10 -20.39 0.90 20.16
N HIS A 11 -19.71 1.82 19.48
CA HIS A 11 -18.79 2.83 20.01
C HIS A 11 -17.36 2.36 20.32
N ASP A 12 -16.78 1.47 19.51
CA ASP A 12 -15.43 1.66 18.98
C ASP A 12 -15.10 0.60 17.92
N THR A 13 -15.11 1.02 16.65
CA THR A 13 -14.06 0.88 15.64
C THR A 13 -13.22 -0.42 15.52
N VAL A 14 -13.55 -1.52 16.18
CA VAL A 14 -12.76 -2.77 16.27
C VAL A 14 -13.57 -3.95 15.75
N LEU A 15 -12.93 -4.78 14.93
CA LEU A 15 -13.45 -6.01 14.34
C LEU A 15 -12.69 -7.18 14.96
N SER A 16 -13.40 -8.18 15.44
CA SER A 16 -12.81 -9.42 15.96
C SER A 16 -13.58 -10.61 15.41
N PHE A 17 -12.87 -11.56 14.80
CA PHE A 17 -13.46 -12.77 14.24
C PHE A 17 -12.43 -13.91 14.16
N GLU A 18 -12.91 -15.13 14.06
CA GLU A 18 -12.05 -16.31 13.86
C GLU A 18 -11.90 -16.62 12.37
N HIS A 19 -10.68 -17.01 11.97
CA HIS A 19 -10.35 -17.45 10.63
C HIS A 19 -9.23 -18.49 10.69
N GLU A 20 -9.43 -19.68 10.13
CA GLU A 20 -8.47 -20.81 10.20
C GLU A 20 -8.02 -21.17 11.64
N GLY A 21 -8.91 -21.06 12.64
CA GLY A 21 -8.57 -21.32 14.04
C GLY A 21 -7.73 -20.21 14.70
N ILE A 22 -7.51 -19.09 14.02
CA ILE A 22 -6.76 -17.94 14.52
C ILE A 22 -7.72 -16.77 14.69
N ARG A 23 -7.65 -16.12 15.85
CA ARG A 23 -8.39 -14.89 16.13
C ARG A 23 -7.72 -13.74 15.41
N ILE A 24 -8.44 -13.13 14.46
CA ILE A 24 -8.04 -11.91 13.77
C ILE A 24 -8.77 -10.74 14.43
N GLU A 25 -7.98 -9.77 14.88
CA GLU A 25 -8.49 -8.51 15.39
C GLU A 25 -7.98 -7.37 14.53
N GLY A 26 -8.84 -6.41 14.23
CA GLY A 26 -8.45 -5.21 13.52
C GLY A 26 -9.31 -4.02 13.90
N ARG A 27 -8.95 -2.83 13.42
CA ARG A 27 -9.72 -1.61 13.63
C ARG A 27 -9.81 -0.78 12.37
N PHE A 28 -10.87 0.00 12.22
CA PHE A 28 -10.89 1.03 11.20
C PHE A 28 -9.94 2.17 11.57
N VAL A 29 -9.02 2.49 10.66
CA VAL A 29 -8.19 3.70 10.72
C VAL A 29 -8.92 4.85 10.05
N SER A 30 -9.61 4.56 8.95
CA SER A 30 -10.48 5.51 8.26
C SER A 30 -11.64 4.77 7.63
N ARG A 31 -12.80 5.43 7.57
CA ARG A 31 -14.00 4.89 6.95
C ARG A 31 -14.85 6.02 6.42
N SER A 32 -15.24 5.90 5.17
CA SER A 32 -16.09 6.84 4.45
C SER A 32 -17.02 6.06 3.54
N ARG A 33 -17.96 6.74 2.88
CA ARG A 33 -18.82 6.11 1.88
C ARG A 33 -18.04 5.44 0.73
N ARG A 34 -16.86 5.96 0.39
CA ARG A 34 -16.10 5.56 -0.82
C ARG A 34 -14.80 4.83 -0.54
N GLY A 35 -14.37 4.78 0.70
CA GLY A 35 -13.09 4.17 1.05
C GLY A 35 -13.03 3.80 2.52
N LEU A 36 -12.27 2.76 2.81
CA LEU A 36 -11.95 2.34 4.16
C LEU A 36 -10.47 1.96 4.25
N THR A 37 -9.92 2.13 5.44
CA THR A 37 -8.62 1.61 5.85
C THR A 37 -8.80 0.87 7.16
N VAL A 38 -8.28 -0.35 7.23
CA VAL A 38 -8.23 -1.14 8.46
C VAL A 38 -6.81 -1.44 8.85
N GLU A 39 -6.56 -1.50 10.15
CA GLU A 39 -5.31 -1.92 10.77
C GLU A 39 -5.54 -3.23 11.51
N MET A 40 -4.67 -4.20 11.32
CA MET A 40 -4.65 -5.42 12.12
C MET A 40 -4.04 -5.14 13.49
N ILE A 41 -4.75 -5.55 14.54
CA ILE A 41 -4.33 -5.52 15.94
C ILE A 41 -3.69 -6.88 16.30
N ALA A 42 -4.27 -7.97 15.82
CA ALA A 42 -3.77 -9.32 16.01
C ALA A 42 -4.08 -10.21 14.79
N PRO A 43 -3.20 -11.16 14.44
CA PRO A 43 -1.91 -11.46 15.08
C PRO A 43 -0.75 -10.53 14.64
N TYR A 44 -0.86 -9.90 13.47
CA TYR A 44 0.18 -9.03 12.94
C TYR A 44 -0.16 -7.56 13.21
N ARG A 45 0.19 -7.08 14.40
CA ARG A 45 -0.13 -5.71 14.84
C ARG A 45 0.53 -4.63 13.97
N GLY A 46 -0.22 -3.60 13.61
CA GLY A 46 0.27 -2.38 12.98
C GLY A 46 0.27 -2.40 11.45
N TYR A 47 -0.17 -3.51 10.84
CA TYR A 47 -0.29 -3.63 9.38
C TYR A 47 -1.67 -3.20 8.92
N THR A 48 -1.73 -2.54 7.77
CA THR A 48 -2.95 -1.90 7.27
C THR A 48 -3.29 -2.34 5.86
N ALA A 49 -4.59 -2.48 5.60
CA ALA A 49 -5.17 -2.75 4.29
C ALA A 49 -6.21 -1.66 3.98
N SER A 50 -6.45 -1.37 2.71
CA SER A 50 -7.34 -0.30 2.29
C SER A 50 -8.08 -0.66 1.03
N SER A 51 -9.36 -0.29 1.00
CA SER A 51 -10.25 -0.53 -0.12
C SER A 51 -10.95 0.75 -0.52
N SER A 52 -11.25 0.89 -1.81
CA SER A 52 -11.97 2.06 -2.34
C SER A 52 -12.94 1.67 -3.44
N ILE A 53 -14.11 2.32 -3.44
CA ILE A 53 -15.11 2.18 -4.49
C ILE A 53 -14.87 3.26 -5.56
N SER A 54 -14.94 2.85 -6.82
CA SER A 54 -14.90 3.77 -7.96
C SER A 54 -16.06 4.79 -7.89
N ILE A 55 -15.90 5.95 -8.53
CA ILE A 55 -16.94 7.00 -8.46
C ILE A 55 -18.29 6.54 -9.02
N PHE A 56 -18.27 5.67 -10.02
CA PHE A 56 -19.48 5.13 -10.67
C PHE A 56 -20.18 4.09 -9.80
N ALA A 57 -19.42 3.30 -9.03
CA ALA A 57 -19.99 2.30 -8.14
C ALA A 57 -20.46 2.89 -6.79
N ALA A 58 -20.03 4.10 -6.43
CA ALA A 58 -20.41 4.78 -5.18
C ALA A 58 -21.90 5.19 -5.10
N ALA A 59 -22.61 5.18 -6.23
CA ALA A 59 -24.05 5.38 -6.27
C ALA A 59 -24.82 4.19 -5.66
N PHE A 60 -24.24 2.98 -5.74
CA PHE A 60 -24.89 1.73 -5.35
C PHE A 60 -24.23 1.05 -4.15
N ASN A 61 -23.06 1.53 -3.73
CA ASN A 61 -22.27 0.94 -2.67
C ASN A 61 -21.89 2.00 -1.63
N ASP A 62 -21.85 1.59 -0.37
CA ASP A 62 -21.55 2.47 0.76
C ASP A 62 -20.69 1.74 1.81
N LEU A 63 -19.41 2.12 1.89
CA LEU A 63 -18.49 1.55 2.87
C LEU A 63 -18.67 2.11 4.29
N SER A 64 -19.56 3.09 4.52
CA SER A 64 -19.85 3.58 5.88
C SER A 64 -20.77 2.65 6.66
N GLY A 65 -21.62 1.86 5.97
CA GLY A 65 -22.54 0.88 6.55
C GLY A 65 -22.01 -0.55 6.54
N GLU A 66 -22.87 -1.54 6.78
CA GLU A 66 -22.49 -2.96 6.93
C GLU A 66 -21.60 -3.52 5.81
N GLN A 67 -21.81 -3.08 4.57
CA GLN A 67 -20.94 -3.44 3.44
C GLN A 67 -19.46 -3.12 3.73
N GLY A 68 -19.17 -2.00 4.38
CA GLY A 68 -17.83 -1.65 4.83
C GLY A 68 -17.26 -2.59 5.88
N VAL A 69 -18.10 -3.17 6.76
CA VAL A 69 -17.66 -4.20 7.72
C VAL A 69 -17.27 -5.48 6.98
N THR A 70 -18.07 -5.91 6.02
CA THR A 70 -17.77 -7.08 5.18
C THR A 70 -16.48 -6.90 4.39
N VAL A 71 -16.31 -5.75 3.73
CA VAL A 71 -15.08 -5.44 3.00
C VAL A 71 -13.89 -5.37 3.95
N ALA A 72 -14.02 -4.69 5.08
CA ALA A 72 -12.96 -4.65 6.09
C ALA A 72 -12.53 -6.04 6.60
N ARG A 73 -13.48 -6.95 6.83
CA ARG A 73 -13.19 -8.34 7.21
C ARG A 73 -12.40 -9.05 6.11
N SER A 74 -12.82 -8.90 4.85
CA SER A 74 -12.10 -9.47 3.70
C SER A 74 -10.68 -8.93 3.60
N GLU A 75 -10.50 -7.61 3.73
CA GLU A 75 -9.19 -6.96 3.70
C GLU A 75 -8.28 -7.45 4.84
N LEU A 76 -8.81 -7.68 6.05
CA LEU A 76 -8.05 -8.24 7.16
C LEU A 76 -7.65 -9.70 6.93
N ILE A 77 -8.51 -10.51 6.32
CA ILE A 77 -8.20 -11.90 5.94
C ILE A 77 -7.11 -11.95 4.88
N ASP A 78 -7.24 -11.15 3.82
CA ASP A 78 -6.23 -11.07 2.76
C ASP A 78 -4.89 -10.58 3.31
N LEU A 79 -4.91 -9.57 4.17
CA LEU A 79 -3.74 -9.08 4.88
C LEU A 79 -3.08 -10.18 5.72
N PHE A 80 -3.88 -10.94 6.49
CA PHE A 80 -3.40 -12.06 7.29
C PHE A 80 -2.70 -13.11 6.43
N HIS A 81 -3.33 -13.56 5.34
CA HIS A 81 -2.75 -14.56 4.45
C HIS A 81 -1.42 -14.10 3.85
N ARG A 82 -1.35 -12.85 3.38
CA ARG A 82 -0.11 -12.28 2.84
C ARG A 82 0.99 -12.27 3.89
N LEU A 83 0.71 -11.79 5.11
CA LEU A 83 1.70 -11.71 6.17
C LEU A 83 2.16 -13.09 6.65
N LYS A 84 1.24 -14.04 6.84
CA LYS A 84 1.53 -15.45 7.15
C LYS A 84 2.44 -16.08 6.09
N GLN A 85 2.14 -15.86 4.82
CA GLN A 85 2.94 -16.35 3.70
C GLN A 85 4.36 -15.74 3.68
N ILE A 86 4.48 -14.43 3.92
CA ILE A 86 5.79 -13.76 4.00
C ILE A 86 6.59 -14.30 5.19
N GLU A 87 5.96 -14.48 6.34
CA GLU A 87 6.59 -15.05 7.54
C GLU A 87 7.13 -16.46 7.30
N GLN A 88 6.34 -17.33 6.64
CA GLN A 88 6.75 -18.69 6.27
C GLN A 88 7.94 -18.72 5.29
N ASN A 89 8.08 -17.70 4.44
CA ASN A 89 9.11 -17.62 3.40
C ASN A 89 10.13 -16.50 3.67
N ARG A 90 10.31 -16.13 4.94
CA ARG A 90 10.96 -14.89 5.34
C ARG A 90 12.34 -14.67 4.75
N GLU A 91 13.20 -15.69 4.76
CA GLU A 91 14.57 -15.55 4.25
C GLU A 91 14.60 -15.34 2.73
N ILE A 92 13.64 -15.90 1.99
CA ILE A 92 13.49 -15.68 0.55
C ILE A 92 13.07 -14.23 0.31
N TYR A 93 12.05 -13.74 1.04
CA TYR A 93 11.62 -12.34 0.96
C TYR A 93 12.72 -11.36 1.36
N LYS A 94 13.49 -11.66 2.41
CA LYS A 94 14.63 -10.84 2.86
C LYS A 94 15.69 -10.69 1.76
N LYS A 95 16.11 -11.79 1.14
CA LYS A 95 17.07 -11.75 0.03
C LYS A 95 16.50 -11.03 -1.20
N ALA A 96 15.23 -11.29 -1.51
CA ALA A 96 14.51 -10.64 -2.61
C ALA A 96 14.41 -9.12 -2.42
N LEU A 97 14.01 -8.65 -1.24
CA LEU A 97 13.87 -7.24 -0.90
C LEU A 97 15.21 -6.50 -0.83
N ASN A 98 16.27 -7.14 -0.37
CA ASN A 98 17.62 -6.55 -0.42
C ASN A 98 18.07 -6.31 -1.86
N SER A 99 17.83 -7.30 -2.74
CA SER A 99 18.11 -7.20 -4.17
C SER A 99 17.25 -6.12 -4.85
N TYR A 100 15.97 -6.05 -4.49
CA TYR A 100 15.05 -5.00 -4.93
C TYR A 100 15.56 -3.60 -4.53
N ARG A 101 15.94 -3.41 -3.26
CA ARG A 101 16.45 -2.13 -2.74
C ARG A 101 17.69 -1.65 -3.50
N GLN A 102 18.63 -2.55 -3.78
CA GLN A 102 19.82 -2.23 -4.57
C GLN A 102 19.46 -1.80 -6.00
N ALA A 103 18.54 -2.52 -6.65
CA ALA A 103 18.08 -2.18 -7.99
C ALA A 103 17.23 -0.91 -8.05
N LEU A 104 16.56 -0.56 -6.96
CA LEU A 104 15.70 0.63 -6.86
C LEU A 104 16.51 1.94 -6.66
N GLN A 105 17.69 1.86 -6.06
CA GLN A 105 18.48 3.04 -5.70
C GLN A 105 18.70 4.04 -6.85
N PRO A 106 19.08 3.62 -8.08
CA PRO A 106 19.24 4.55 -9.21
C PRO A 106 17.93 5.23 -9.62
N ILE A 107 16.80 4.53 -9.50
CA ILE A 107 15.47 5.06 -9.83
C ILE A 107 15.10 6.18 -8.85
N LEU A 108 15.31 5.97 -7.55
CA LEU A 108 15.02 6.97 -6.52
C LEU A 108 15.90 8.21 -6.65
N GLN A 109 17.19 8.03 -6.97
CA GLN A 109 18.10 9.15 -7.20
C GLN A 109 17.66 9.99 -8.40
N GLU A 110 17.28 9.34 -9.49
CA GLU A 110 16.80 10.01 -10.69
C GLU A 110 15.45 10.70 -10.45
N GLU A 111 14.50 10.06 -9.78
CA GLU A 111 13.23 10.66 -9.42
C GLU A 111 13.44 11.90 -8.54
N HIS A 112 14.30 11.83 -7.54
CA HIS A 112 14.63 12.96 -6.69
C HIS A 112 15.20 14.13 -7.50
N ARG A 113 16.13 13.85 -8.42
CA ARG A 113 16.69 14.85 -9.34
C ARG A 113 15.59 15.52 -10.18
N LEU A 114 14.67 14.74 -10.74
CA LEU A 114 13.55 15.28 -11.54
C LEU A 114 12.58 16.11 -10.69
N GLN A 115 12.31 15.70 -9.44
CA GLN A 115 11.47 16.48 -8.52
C GLN A 115 12.11 17.81 -8.11
N GLN A 116 13.44 17.85 -7.95
CA GLN A 116 14.18 19.11 -7.75
C GLN A 116 14.00 20.04 -8.95
N GLN A 117 14.12 19.54 -10.18
CA GLN A 117 13.90 20.34 -11.39
C GLN A 117 12.49 20.94 -11.46
N ILE A 118 11.46 20.19 -11.08
CA ILE A 118 10.09 20.71 -11.00
C ILE A 118 9.99 21.82 -9.95
N SER A 119 10.61 21.61 -8.78
CA SER A 119 10.60 22.57 -7.68
C SER A 119 11.30 23.88 -8.05
N ASP A 120 12.41 23.79 -8.77
CA ASP A 120 13.16 24.95 -9.28
C ASP A 120 12.35 25.68 -10.35
N ALA A 121 11.76 24.97 -11.32
CA ALA A 121 10.87 25.58 -12.31
C ALA A 121 9.69 26.32 -11.64
N LYS A 122 9.10 25.72 -10.58
CA LYS A 122 8.03 26.34 -9.81
C LYS A 122 8.49 27.60 -9.08
N ARG A 123 9.72 27.60 -8.54
CA ARG A 123 10.33 28.77 -7.89
C ARG A 123 10.54 29.91 -8.87
N ARG A 124 11.12 29.62 -10.04
CA ARG A 124 11.36 30.59 -11.12
C ARG A 124 10.05 31.20 -11.64
N MET A 125 9.01 30.39 -11.78
CA MET A 125 7.68 30.86 -12.16
C MET A 125 7.10 31.81 -11.11
N LYS A 126 7.21 31.47 -9.82
CA LYS A 126 6.75 32.33 -8.72
C LYS A 126 7.53 33.63 -8.62
N ALA A 127 8.81 33.62 -8.97
CA ALA A 127 9.66 34.81 -9.04
C ALA A 127 9.42 35.67 -10.28
N GLY A 128 8.57 35.23 -11.21
CA GLY A 128 8.29 35.94 -12.46
C GLY A 128 9.37 35.77 -13.54
N GLU A 129 10.38 34.92 -13.32
CA GLU A 129 11.47 34.69 -14.28
C GLU A 129 11.03 33.86 -15.49
N ILE A 130 9.98 33.06 -15.35
CA ILE A 130 9.35 32.31 -16.44
C ILE A 130 7.83 32.46 -16.35
N SER A 131 7.17 32.48 -17.50
CA SER A 131 5.71 32.49 -17.59
C SER A 131 5.11 31.14 -17.17
N PRO A 132 3.81 31.09 -16.82
CA PRO A 132 3.11 29.83 -16.57
C PRO A 132 3.15 28.86 -17.77
N VAL A 133 3.16 29.38 -19.00
CA VAL A 133 3.25 28.57 -20.22
C VAL A 133 4.63 27.93 -20.35
N GLU A 134 5.70 28.68 -20.11
CA GLU A 134 7.07 28.15 -20.10
C GLU A 134 7.29 27.12 -18.99
N TYR A 135 6.75 27.39 -17.80
CA TYR A 135 6.74 26.41 -16.71
C TYR A 135 6.09 25.09 -17.15
N GLN A 136 4.91 25.14 -17.77
CA GLN A 136 4.24 23.93 -18.26
C GLN A 136 5.07 23.19 -19.32
N ARG A 137 5.69 23.91 -20.25
CA ARG A 137 6.58 23.33 -21.27
C ARG A 137 7.80 22.63 -20.65
N CYS A 138 8.37 23.19 -19.59
CA CYS A 138 9.48 22.57 -18.85
C CYS A 138 9.05 21.34 -18.03
N VAL A 139 7.90 21.42 -17.34
CA VAL A 139 7.48 20.38 -16.39
C VAL A 139 6.80 19.18 -17.05
N ALA A 140 6.10 19.38 -18.16
CA ALA A 140 5.42 18.29 -18.89
C ALA A 140 6.33 17.10 -19.25
N PRO A 141 7.52 17.29 -19.87
CA PRO A 141 8.42 16.18 -20.17
C PRO A 141 8.97 15.52 -18.89
N ILE A 142 9.26 16.30 -17.85
CA ILE A 142 9.77 15.78 -16.57
C ILE A 142 8.72 14.86 -15.92
N LYS A 143 7.44 15.26 -15.91
CA LYS A 143 6.35 14.42 -15.40
C LYS A 143 6.22 13.09 -16.15
N ARG A 144 6.44 13.09 -17.47
CA ARG A 144 6.44 11.85 -18.26
C ARG A 144 7.62 10.95 -17.86
N GLN A 145 8.80 11.51 -17.61
CA GLN A 145 9.96 10.75 -17.15
C GLN A 145 9.69 10.12 -15.78
N ILE A 146 9.13 10.87 -14.83
CA ILE A 146 8.73 10.34 -13.52
C ILE A 146 7.75 9.16 -13.67
N MET A 147 6.73 9.30 -14.53
CA MET A 147 5.79 8.19 -14.80
C MET A 147 6.49 6.95 -15.38
N GLN A 148 7.49 7.13 -16.26
CA GLN A 148 8.28 6.02 -16.78
C GLN A 148 9.17 5.37 -15.70
N LEU A 149 9.70 6.15 -14.76
CA LEU A 149 10.45 5.63 -13.61
C LEU A 149 9.55 4.79 -12.70
N GLN A 150 8.32 5.22 -12.45
CA GLN A 150 7.33 4.47 -11.68
C GLN A 150 7.00 3.12 -12.33
N LEU A 151 6.81 3.09 -13.66
CA LEU A 151 6.63 1.84 -14.39
C LEU A 151 7.86 0.92 -14.30
N ARG A 152 9.06 1.50 -14.35
CA ARG A 152 10.31 0.74 -14.18
C ARG A 152 10.45 0.18 -12.76
N GLU A 153 10.07 0.94 -11.74
CA GLU A 153 10.02 0.45 -10.36
C GLU A 153 9.14 -0.81 -10.26
N GLU A 154 7.94 -0.79 -10.84
CA GLU A 154 7.05 -1.96 -10.83
C GLU A 154 7.69 -3.18 -11.49
N GLN A 155 8.40 -2.99 -12.61
CA GLN A 155 9.13 -4.06 -13.28
C GLN A 155 10.30 -4.59 -12.45
N ILE A 156 10.99 -3.72 -11.71
CA ILE A 156 12.06 -4.10 -10.78
C ILE A 156 11.45 -4.91 -9.63
N PHE A 157 10.32 -4.48 -9.08
CA PHE A 157 9.61 -5.20 -8.03
C PHE A 157 9.21 -6.60 -8.50
N ASP A 158 8.60 -6.72 -9.68
CA ASP A 158 8.22 -8.02 -10.25
C ASP A 158 9.43 -8.95 -10.40
N ARG A 159 10.52 -8.43 -11.00
CA ARG A 159 11.73 -9.22 -11.25
C ARG A 159 12.44 -9.65 -9.97
N HIS A 160 12.54 -8.77 -8.98
CA HIS A 160 13.35 -9.01 -7.79
C HIS A 160 12.57 -9.63 -6.63
N VAL A 161 11.26 -9.41 -6.56
CA VAL A 161 10.39 -9.96 -5.52
C VAL A 161 9.53 -11.09 -6.08
N ASN A 162 8.52 -10.79 -6.90
CA ASN A 162 7.52 -11.77 -7.33
C ASN A 162 8.13 -13.01 -8.00
N ARG A 163 9.04 -12.83 -8.96
CA ARG A 163 9.67 -13.97 -9.66
C ARG A 163 10.59 -14.79 -8.77
N ARG A 164 11.23 -14.16 -7.78
CA ARG A 164 12.17 -14.85 -6.87
C ARG A 164 11.45 -15.57 -5.74
N THR A 165 10.31 -15.07 -5.32
CA THR A 165 9.47 -15.71 -4.30
C THR A 165 8.59 -16.81 -4.89
N GLY A 166 8.44 -16.86 -6.23
CA GLY A 166 7.59 -17.83 -6.93
C GLY A 166 6.09 -17.63 -6.63
N GLN A 167 5.77 -16.58 -5.88
CA GLN A 167 4.43 -16.29 -5.40
C GLN A 167 4.23 -14.79 -5.57
N PRO A 168 3.59 -14.35 -6.68
CA PRO A 168 3.40 -12.95 -6.95
C PRO A 168 2.48 -12.36 -5.88
N ILE A 169 3.00 -11.42 -5.10
CA ILE A 169 2.15 -10.61 -4.24
C ILE A 169 1.74 -9.39 -5.07
N GLN A 170 0.45 -9.25 -5.35
CA GLN A 170 -0.06 -7.99 -5.88
C GLN A 170 -0.08 -6.97 -4.76
N ILE A 171 0.94 -6.12 -4.74
CA ILE A 171 1.15 -5.16 -3.67
C ILE A 171 0.81 -3.76 -4.17
N SER A 172 -0.14 -3.10 -3.49
CA SER A 172 -0.29 -1.65 -3.64
C SER A 172 0.99 -0.95 -3.21
N TYR A 173 1.32 0.21 -3.78
CA TYR A 173 2.53 0.96 -3.38
C TYR A 173 2.66 1.10 -1.85
N TYR A 174 1.54 1.34 -1.17
CA TYR A 174 1.47 1.49 0.28
C TYR A 174 1.81 0.21 1.08
N PHE A 175 1.51 -0.99 0.56
CA PHE A 175 1.89 -2.23 1.23
C PHE A 175 3.35 -2.62 0.96
N ARG A 176 4.02 -2.07 -0.07
CA ARG A 176 5.46 -2.32 -0.29
C ARG A 176 6.32 -1.79 0.85
N GLU A 177 6.00 -0.60 1.34
CA GLU A 177 6.68 0.00 2.50
C GLU A 177 6.42 -0.80 3.79
N GLN A 178 5.19 -1.30 3.96
CA GLN A 178 4.86 -2.17 5.09
C GLN A 178 5.59 -3.52 5.01
N LEU A 179 5.73 -4.08 3.80
CA LEU A 179 6.50 -5.31 3.56
C LEU A 179 7.98 -5.13 3.93
N LEU A 180 8.58 -3.99 3.55
CA LEU A 180 9.96 -3.67 3.93
C LEU A 180 10.13 -3.63 5.45
N ARG A 181 9.17 -3.02 6.18
CA ARG A 181 9.16 -3.00 7.65
C ARG A 181 8.96 -4.39 8.24
N PHE A 182 8.00 -5.18 7.76
CA PHE A 182 7.71 -6.51 8.28
C PHE A 182 8.93 -7.44 8.27
N VAL A 183 9.66 -7.44 7.16
CA VAL A 183 10.85 -8.29 7.02
C VAL A 183 12.02 -7.79 7.88
N GLN A 184 12.07 -6.49 8.20
CA GLN A 184 13.08 -5.89 9.08
C GLN A 184 12.75 -6.10 10.57
N ASP A 185 11.51 -5.83 10.98
CA ASP A 185 11.06 -5.86 12.39
C ASP A 185 11.01 -7.28 12.97
N ALA A 186 10.76 -8.28 12.13
CA ALA A 186 10.83 -9.69 12.56
C ALA A 186 12.25 -10.10 13.01
N GLY A 187 13.29 -9.27 12.80
CA GLY A 187 14.66 -9.52 13.25
C GLY A 187 14.90 -9.20 14.73
N MET A 188 13.90 -8.65 15.43
CA MET A 188 13.99 -8.23 16.83
C MET A 188 12.94 -8.89 17.74
N ARG A 189 12.32 -10.00 17.33
CA ARG A 189 11.48 -10.85 18.18
C ARG A 189 12.06 -12.23 18.29
#